data_AF-D0LUI9-F1
#
_entry.id   AF-D0LUI9-F1
#
_cell.length_a   1.000
_cell.length_b   1.000
_cell.length_c   1.000
_cell.angle_alpha   90.00
_cell.angle_beta   90.00
_cell.angle_gamma   90.00
#
_symmetry.space_group_name_H-M   'P 1'
#
loop_
_entity.id
_entity.type
_entity.pdbx_description
1 polymer ?
#
loop_
_entity_poly.entity_id
_entity_poly.type
_entity_poly.pdbx_seq_one_letter_code
_entity_poly.pdbx_strand_id
1 'polypeptide(L)'
;MPSRPRVVSAVPVSRLFAGASLAVLLGGCVQILGIEGLSPGDGDAGPRSDGGVPVDARIDPPADALIDAPVDAPTADLSCAEGELSEPLGSFTIDTSPAGDDFSATCGGAGSPDSAIAWHAPVTDYYVFHTFGSNYDTVLALFGECEGQELACSNNVGQSVQSEVVHKFIQGQGALLLLDGAVGDSGSTQLNIERVSCPSADLEGQSFPVQLSTLGFGDDFSGACGGSGAEDRAYHWVAPADGLYYFRATSEVFKPIVSVVDGPRCSDLVLGCNLAAAGDLGAEVVRFLRAGQVVSVLIDGDSSGGSNDAGLFELDIGIREAPSCPAGELTLETGIIDSFASQRSLSPSCGAVYNYGAFGGEVEARDKTYRVTIPADGSCFRSYEFQATSDSEQVLIYALRGSDCGGEEVQCALGVGDATGGQASASISLSALDDEEQEFTIVVVDPAAPFAGAENFTVQSFRYEACP
;
A
#
# COMPACT_ATOMS: atom_id res chain seq x y z
N MET A 1 -16.60 42.04 -37.04
CA MET A 1 -17.74 41.35 -37.68
C MET A 1 -17.95 40.04 -36.95
N PRO A 2 -19.10 39.81 -36.30
CA PRO A 2 -19.36 38.59 -35.55
C PRO A 2 -20.14 37.60 -36.44
N SER A 3 -19.68 36.35 -36.53
CA SER A 3 -20.48 35.25 -37.06
C SER A 3 -20.84 34.31 -35.91
N ARG A 4 -22.15 34.25 -35.66
CA ARG A 4 -22.89 33.47 -34.68
C ARG A 4 -22.69 31.94 -34.76
N PRO A 5 -23.03 31.22 -33.68
CA PRO A 5 -22.90 29.76 -33.55
C PRO A 5 -24.03 29.01 -34.27
N ARG A 6 -23.77 27.74 -34.62
CA ARG A 6 -24.81 26.79 -35.05
C ARG A 6 -25.18 25.87 -33.89
N VAL A 7 -26.41 26.08 -33.42
CA VAL A 7 -27.22 25.13 -32.66
C VAL A 7 -27.66 24.01 -33.61
N VAL A 8 -27.54 22.75 -33.16
CA VAL A 8 -28.40 21.66 -33.67
C VAL A 8 -29.03 20.96 -32.46
N SER A 9 -30.34 20.79 -32.59
CA SER A 9 -31.30 20.36 -31.60
C SER A 9 -31.31 18.85 -31.41
N ALA A 10 -31.56 18.43 -30.16
CA ALA A 10 -32.01 17.10 -29.77
C ALA A 10 -33.39 16.76 -30.37
N VAL A 11 -33.64 15.46 -30.62
CA VAL A 11 -34.96 14.79 -30.56
C VAL A 11 -34.72 13.31 -30.15
N PRO A 12 -35.60 12.70 -29.33
CA PRO A 12 -35.31 11.48 -28.56
C PRO A 12 -35.85 10.21 -29.21
N VAL A 13 -35.36 9.03 -28.78
CA VAL A 13 -36.06 7.76 -29.00
C VAL A 13 -36.08 6.97 -27.70
N SER A 14 -37.23 7.03 -27.03
CA SER A 14 -37.65 6.05 -26.03
C SER A 14 -38.15 4.80 -26.74
N ARG A 15 -37.68 3.61 -26.35
CA ARG A 15 -38.47 2.37 -26.39
C ARG A 15 -38.12 1.46 -25.22
N LEU A 16 -39.14 1.23 -24.39
CA LEU A 16 -39.26 0.08 -23.51
C LEU A 16 -39.24 -1.21 -24.35
N PHE A 17 -38.58 -2.26 -23.85
CA PHE A 17 -39.13 -3.61 -23.87
C PHE A 17 -38.71 -4.35 -22.60
N ALA A 18 -39.71 -5.02 -22.01
CA ALA A 18 -39.61 -5.81 -20.81
C ALA A 18 -39.24 -7.27 -21.11
N GLY A 19 -38.58 -7.91 -20.14
CA GLY A 19 -38.80 -9.30 -19.76
C GLY A 19 -38.09 -10.39 -20.58
N ALA A 20 -37.14 -11.06 -19.95
CA ALA A 20 -37.20 -12.52 -19.75
C ALA A 20 -36.11 -12.96 -18.77
N SER A 21 -36.54 -13.42 -17.59
CA SER A 21 -35.75 -14.24 -16.69
C SER A 21 -35.34 -15.55 -17.37
N LEU A 22 -34.10 -15.98 -17.19
CA LEU A 22 -33.71 -17.36 -17.42
C LEU A 22 -32.91 -17.86 -16.22
N ALA A 23 -33.59 -18.64 -15.39
CA ALA A 23 -33.00 -19.45 -14.33
C ALA A 23 -32.30 -20.67 -14.96
N VAL A 24 -31.04 -20.92 -14.57
CA VAL A 24 -30.38 -22.20 -14.81
C VAL A 24 -30.30 -22.95 -13.49
N LEU A 25 -31.06 -24.05 -13.46
CA LEU A 25 -31.08 -25.10 -12.45
C LEU A 25 -30.00 -26.13 -12.76
N LEU A 26 -29.03 -26.31 -11.85
CA LEU A 26 -28.34 -27.57 -11.55
C LEU A 26 -28.03 -27.50 -10.05
N GLY A 27 -28.54 -28.31 -9.12
CA GLY A 27 -29.05 -29.67 -9.23
C GLY A 27 -27.97 -30.65 -8.75
N GLY A 28 -27.75 -30.75 -7.44
CA GLY A 28 -26.79 -31.70 -6.87
C GLY A 28 -26.75 -31.70 -5.34
N CYS A 29 -27.76 -32.33 -4.72
CA CYS A 29 -27.73 -32.71 -3.31
C CYS A 29 -26.78 -33.90 -3.09
N VAL A 30 -25.98 -33.87 -2.03
CA VAL A 30 -25.66 -35.07 -1.23
C VAL A 30 -25.82 -34.70 0.23
N GLN A 31 -26.78 -35.34 0.90
CA GLN A 31 -26.94 -35.33 2.34
C GLN A 31 -26.45 -36.65 2.93
N ILE A 32 -25.65 -36.52 3.99
CA ILE A 32 -25.82 -37.11 5.33
C ILE A 32 -25.97 -38.65 5.45
N LEU A 33 -25.00 -39.25 6.14
CA LEU A 33 -25.18 -40.10 7.33
C LEU A 33 -24.10 -39.58 8.33
N GLY A 34 -24.40 -39.07 9.54
CA GLY A 34 -24.96 -39.77 10.70
C GLY A 34 -23.99 -40.89 11.10
N ILE A 35 -23.27 -40.87 12.24
CA ILE A 35 -23.78 -40.95 13.62
C ILE A 35 -22.65 -40.84 14.66
N GLU A 36 -22.91 -40.03 15.68
CA GLU A 36 -22.69 -40.18 17.14
C GLU A 36 -21.51 -41.02 17.71
N GLY A 37 -20.82 -40.43 18.70
CA GLY A 37 -19.96 -41.15 19.63
C GLY A 37 -19.19 -40.25 20.61
N LEU A 38 -19.86 -39.80 21.67
CA LEU A 38 -19.29 -39.06 22.81
C LEU A 38 -18.59 -40.00 23.82
N SER A 39 -17.38 -39.59 24.25
CA SER A 39 -16.84 -39.67 25.63
C SER A 39 -16.24 -41.00 26.16
N PRO A 40 -15.57 -41.04 27.34
CA PRO A 40 -14.20 -40.56 27.63
C PRO A 40 -13.35 -41.58 28.43
N GLY A 41 -12.09 -41.22 28.74
CA GLY A 41 -11.50 -41.52 30.06
C GLY A 41 -10.37 -42.57 30.14
N ASP A 42 -9.32 -42.15 30.86
CA ASP A 42 -8.36 -42.92 31.68
C ASP A 42 -7.47 -43.94 30.96
N GLY A 43 -6.17 -44.05 31.18
CA GLY A 43 -5.29 -43.60 32.25
C GLY A 43 -4.17 -44.64 32.38
N ASP A 44 -3.00 -44.15 32.78
CA ASP A 44 -2.01 -44.87 33.60
C ASP A 44 -0.82 -45.63 32.96
N ALA A 45 0.29 -45.42 33.67
CA ALA A 45 1.47 -46.26 33.87
C ALA A 45 2.46 -46.52 32.72
N GLY A 46 3.62 -45.85 32.81
CA GLY A 46 4.90 -46.43 32.39
C GLY A 46 5.36 -47.54 33.34
N PRO A 47 6.42 -48.28 32.96
CA PRO A 47 7.62 -48.25 33.80
C PRO A 47 8.95 -48.16 33.01
N ARG A 48 9.99 -47.84 33.79
CA ARG A 48 11.38 -47.55 33.43
C ARG A 48 12.25 -48.79 33.19
N SER A 49 13.38 -48.54 32.50
CA SER A 49 14.75 -49.07 32.73
C SER A 49 15.00 -50.52 32.28
N ASP A 50 15.93 -50.80 31.38
CA ASP A 50 17.40 -50.80 31.57
C ASP A 50 18.14 -50.88 30.20
N GLY A 51 19.26 -50.21 29.97
CA GLY A 51 20.62 -50.67 30.30
C GLY A 51 21.57 -50.40 29.11
N GLY A 52 22.66 -49.66 29.35
CA GLY A 52 23.72 -49.37 28.36
C GLY A 52 24.51 -50.62 27.93
N VAL A 53 25.29 -50.59 26.84
CA VAL A 53 26.69 -50.12 26.74
C VAL A 53 27.11 -50.10 25.24
N PRO A 54 28.11 -49.28 24.81
CA PRO A 54 28.27 -48.80 23.42
C PRO A 54 29.46 -49.42 22.65
N VAL A 55 29.39 -49.36 21.31
CA VAL A 55 30.44 -49.35 20.23
C VAL A 55 29.75 -49.82 18.93
N ASP A 56 30.00 -49.40 17.70
CA ASP A 56 31.05 -48.65 17.01
C ASP A 56 30.44 -48.05 15.72
N ALA A 57 31.20 -47.18 15.08
CA ALA A 57 30.94 -46.24 14.01
C ALA A 57 30.36 -46.76 12.67
N ARG A 58 29.86 -45.75 11.94
CA ARG A 58 29.49 -45.67 10.51
C ARG A 58 28.04 -46.01 10.17
N ILE A 59 27.17 -45.02 10.40
CA ILE A 59 26.00 -44.82 9.56
C ILE A 59 26.35 -43.63 8.67
N ASP A 60 26.54 -43.92 7.38
CA ASP A 60 26.59 -42.91 6.33
C ASP A 60 25.35 -42.01 6.44
N PRO A 61 25.47 -40.67 6.44
CA PRO A 61 24.30 -39.84 6.25
C PRO A 61 23.74 -40.14 4.86
N PRO A 62 22.42 -40.30 4.68
CA PRO A 62 21.88 -40.34 3.32
C PRO A 62 22.24 -39.01 2.65
N ALA A 63 23.00 -39.14 1.56
CA ALA A 63 23.29 -38.07 0.64
C ALA A 63 21.97 -37.43 0.18
N ASP A 64 21.95 -36.10 0.22
CA ASP A 64 21.26 -35.24 -0.72
C ASP A 64 19.79 -35.59 -1.00
N ALA A 65 18.93 -35.32 -0.01
CA ALA A 65 17.58 -34.88 -0.32
C ALA A 65 17.69 -33.44 -0.84
N LEU A 66 17.89 -33.31 -2.16
CA LEU A 66 17.63 -32.08 -2.90
C LEU A 66 16.15 -31.71 -2.69
N ILE A 67 15.93 -30.75 -1.80
CA ILE A 67 14.66 -30.06 -1.63
C ILE A 67 14.52 -29.11 -2.82
N ASP A 68 13.47 -29.35 -3.60
CA ASP A 68 12.88 -28.54 -4.68
C ASP A 68 13.84 -27.90 -5.70
N ALA A 69 14.04 -28.62 -6.81
CA ALA A 69 14.12 -27.94 -8.10
C ALA A 69 12.81 -27.13 -8.29
N PRO A 70 12.87 -25.89 -8.78
CA PRO A 70 11.66 -25.13 -9.04
C PRO A 70 10.79 -25.94 -10.00
N VAL A 71 9.50 -26.05 -9.68
CA VAL A 71 8.48 -26.52 -10.62
C VAL A 71 8.72 -25.74 -11.91
N ASP A 72 9.06 -26.45 -13.01
CA ASP A 72 9.26 -25.84 -14.33
C ASP A 72 8.13 -24.86 -14.56
N ALA A 73 8.42 -23.56 -14.47
CA ALA A 73 7.49 -22.54 -14.89
C ALA A 73 7.13 -22.87 -16.34
N PRO A 74 5.85 -22.86 -16.73
CA PRO A 74 5.48 -23.10 -18.12
C PRO A 74 6.32 -22.16 -19.00
N THR A 75 7.03 -22.74 -19.98
CA THR A 75 7.91 -21.96 -20.86
C THR A 75 7.04 -20.96 -21.61
N ALA A 76 7.18 -19.68 -21.29
CA ALA A 76 6.51 -18.59 -21.98
C ALA A 76 6.81 -18.68 -23.48
N ASP A 77 5.78 -18.58 -24.33
CA ASP A 77 6.01 -18.43 -25.76
C ASP A 77 6.49 -17.01 -26.04
N LEU A 78 7.80 -16.86 -26.27
CA LEU A 78 8.45 -15.60 -26.63
C LEU A 78 8.94 -15.61 -28.09
N SER A 79 8.37 -16.47 -28.93
CA SER A 79 8.84 -16.67 -30.32
C SER A 79 8.63 -15.47 -31.26
N CYS A 80 7.78 -14.53 -30.86
CA CYS A 80 7.55 -13.26 -31.54
C CYS A 80 8.61 -12.20 -31.24
N ALA A 81 9.47 -12.40 -30.24
CA ALA A 81 10.52 -11.43 -29.93
C ALA A 81 11.52 -11.30 -31.10
N GLU A 82 11.95 -10.09 -31.44
CA GLU A 82 12.98 -9.89 -32.48
C GLU A 82 14.38 -10.24 -31.98
N GLY A 83 14.56 -10.34 -30.66
CA GLY A 83 15.80 -10.74 -30.02
C GLY A 83 15.62 -11.09 -28.55
N GLU A 84 16.69 -11.56 -27.93
CA GLU A 84 16.76 -11.83 -26.50
C GLU A 84 17.92 -11.04 -25.89
N LEU A 85 17.72 -10.50 -24.69
CA LEU A 85 18.79 -9.83 -23.96
C LEU A 85 19.86 -10.83 -23.54
N SER A 86 21.12 -10.52 -23.84
CA SER A 86 22.26 -11.37 -23.48
C SER A 86 22.54 -11.41 -21.98
N GLU A 87 22.14 -10.36 -21.26
CA GLU A 87 22.27 -10.24 -19.81
C GLU A 87 20.92 -9.80 -19.24
N PRO A 88 20.49 -10.33 -18.08
CA PRO A 88 19.18 -10.00 -17.52
C PRO A 88 19.13 -8.62 -16.84
N LEU A 89 20.26 -8.02 -16.50
CA LEU A 89 20.33 -6.73 -15.83
C LEU A 89 21.32 -5.83 -16.55
N GLY A 90 21.10 -4.52 -16.48
CA GLY A 90 22.00 -3.52 -17.04
C GLY A 90 21.29 -2.53 -17.94
N SER A 91 22.07 -1.92 -18.83
CA SER A 91 21.65 -0.81 -19.68
C SER A 91 21.88 -1.19 -21.15
N PHE A 92 20.82 -1.14 -21.94
CA PHE A 92 20.76 -1.63 -23.32
C PHE A 92 20.24 -0.52 -24.24
N THR A 93 20.88 -0.39 -25.40
CA THR A 93 20.45 0.55 -26.43
C THR A 93 19.76 -0.20 -27.56
N ILE A 94 18.49 0.12 -27.82
CA ILE A 94 17.64 -0.52 -28.82
C ILE A 94 17.02 0.57 -29.69
N ASP A 95 17.19 0.50 -31.01
CA ASP A 95 16.61 1.48 -31.94
C ASP A 95 15.30 0.94 -32.49
N THR A 96 14.18 1.61 -32.20
CA THR A 96 12.83 1.23 -32.67
C THR A 96 12.53 1.77 -34.06
N SER A 97 13.26 2.78 -34.54
CA SER A 97 13.06 3.42 -35.85
C SER A 97 13.01 2.46 -37.07
N PRO A 98 13.79 1.37 -37.15
CA PRO A 98 13.76 0.46 -38.29
C PRO A 98 12.66 -0.60 -38.20
N ALA A 99 11.92 -0.67 -37.10
CA ALA A 99 10.95 -1.72 -36.84
C ALA A 99 9.55 -1.43 -37.42
N GLY A 100 8.67 -2.43 -37.34
CA GLY A 100 7.24 -2.32 -37.66
C GLY A 100 6.42 -1.83 -36.46
N ASP A 101 5.11 -1.74 -36.66
CA ASP A 101 4.09 -1.55 -35.61
C ASP A 101 3.33 -2.87 -35.55
N ASP A 102 3.81 -3.78 -34.71
CA ASP A 102 3.40 -5.19 -34.63
C ASP A 102 2.64 -5.49 -33.32
N PHE A 103 2.77 -4.63 -32.31
CA PHE A 103 2.19 -4.76 -30.99
C PHE A 103 1.47 -3.48 -30.56
N SER A 104 0.67 -3.55 -29.50
CA SER A 104 0.07 -2.36 -28.91
C SER A 104 -0.14 -2.57 -27.42
N ALA A 105 0.32 -1.61 -26.63
CA ALA A 105 0.12 -1.59 -25.18
C ALA A 105 -1.18 -0.88 -24.81
N THR A 106 -1.76 -1.22 -23.66
CA THR A 106 -3.00 -0.56 -23.20
C THR A 106 -2.79 0.91 -22.82
N CYS A 107 -1.55 1.31 -22.49
CA CYS A 107 -1.20 2.69 -22.16
C CYS A 107 -0.77 3.55 -23.36
N GLY A 108 -0.61 3.00 -24.57
CA GLY A 108 -0.13 3.76 -25.72
C GLY A 108 0.54 2.91 -26.79
N GLY A 109 1.32 3.57 -27.66
CA GLY A 109 2.16 2.90 -28.64
C GLY A 109 1.54 2.72 -30.03
N ALA A 110 0.21 2.59 -30.10
CA ALA A 110 -0.49 2.33 -31.36
C ALA A 110 -0.11 3.30 -32.50
N GLY A 111 0.37 2.76 -33.62
CA GLY A 111 0.80 3.54 -34.78
C GLY A 111 2.27 3.94 -34.78
N SER A 112 3.06 3.51 -33.81
CA SER A 112 4.49 3.78 -33.67
C SER A 112 5.31 2.51 -33.93
N PRO A 113 6.56 2.65 -34.43
CA PRO A 113 7.48 1.53 -34.51
C PRO A 113 7.82 0.97 -33.11
N ASP A 114 7.68 -0.34 -32.96
CA ASP A 114 7.91 -1.06 -31.71
C ASP A 114 9.04 -2.09 -31.80
N SER A 115 9.56 -2.52 -30.65
CA SER A 115 10.52 -3.61 -30.56
C SER A 115 10.20 -4.47 -29.35
N ALA A 116 9.96 -5.75 -29.60
CA ALA A 116 9.66 -6.77 -28.63
C ALA A 116 10.91 -7.63 -28.33
N ILE A 117 11.45 -7.49 -27.12
CA ILE A 117 12.67 -8.19 -26.70
C ILE A 117 12.36 -9.22 -25.61
N ALA A 118 12.82 -10.45 -25.81
CA ALA A 118 12.72 -11.50 -24.81
C ALA A 118 13.69 -11.24 -23.64
N TRP A 119 13.20 -11.47 -22.43
CA TRP A 119 13.94 -11.35 -21.19
C TRP A 119 13.55 -12.47 -20.22
N HIS A 120 14.50 -12.89 -19.38
CA HIS A 120 14.29 -13.93 -18.39
C HIS A 120 14.77 -13.47 -17.01
N ALA A 121 13.94 -13.67 -16.00
CA ALA A 121 14.26 -13.28 -14.63
C ALA A 121 15.36 -14.17 -14.03
N PRO A 122 16.48 -13.62 -13.55
CA PRO A 122 17.59 -14.42 -13.01
C PRO A 122 17.27 -15.02 -11.63
N VAL A 123 16.43 -14.36 -10.85
CA VAL A 123 15.95 -14.77 -9.52
C VAL A 123 14.51 -14.35 -9.33
N THR A 124 13.82 -14.92 -8.34
CA THR A 124 12.47 -14.45 -7.97
C THR A 124 12.61 -13.13 -7.23
N ASP A 125 12.18 -12.02 -7.82
CA ASP A 125 12.13 -10.70 -7.18
C ASP A 125 11.32 -9.68 -8.00
N TYR A 126 11.19 -8.46 -7.47
CA TYR A 126 10.78 -7.28 -8.22
C TYR A 126 11.93 -6.73 -9.07
N TYR A 127 11.58 -6.33 -10.29
CA TYR A 127 12.48 -5.71 -11.24
C TYR A 127 11.88 -4.40 -11.72
N VAL A 128 12.74 -3.38 -11.82
CA VAL A 128 12.44 -2.08 -12.40
C VAL A 128 12.95 -2.09 -13.84
N PHE A 129 12.07 -1.77 -14.78
CA PHE A 129 12.42 -1.54 -16.17
C PHE A 129 12.09 -0.09 -16.47
N HIS A 130 13.07 0.68 -16.95
CA HIS A 130 12.82 2.07 -17.31
C HIS A 130 13.58 2.49 -18.57
N THR A 131 13.02 3.46 -19.28
CA THR A 131 13.59 4.00 -20.52
C THR A 131 14.33 5.32 -20.32
N PHE A 132 14.65 5.69 -19.06
CA PHE A 132 15.37 6.92 -18.76
C PHE A 132 16.68 7.05 -19.57
N GLY A 133 16.82 8.16 -20.28
CA GLY A 133 17.94 8.43 -21.19
C GLY A 133 17.64 8.26 -22.69
N SER A 134 16.46 7.72 -23.05
CA SER A 134 15.96 7.66 -24.43
C SER A 134 15.78 9.06 -25.04
N ASN A 135 15.87 9.17 -26.36
CA ASN A 135 15.81 10.46 -27.07
C ASN A 135 14.42 10.83 -27.64
N TYR A 136 13.37 10.13 -27.20
CA TYR A 136 12.01 10.23 -27.72
C TYR A 136 10.99 9.92 -26.60
N ASP A 137 9.70 10.18 -26.85
CA ASP A 137 8.60 9.88 -25.91
C ASP A 137 8.27 8.38 -25.96
N THR A 138 8.57 7.65 -24.89
CA THR A 138 8.56 6.18 -24.92
C THR A 138 7.26 5.60 -24.38
N VAL A 139 6.91 4.41 -24.85
CA VAL A 139 5.96 3.51 -24.20
C VAL A 139 6.68 2.22 -23.86
N LEU A 140 6.50 1.73 -22.64
CA LEU A 140 7.08 0.47 -22.15
C LEU A 140 5.96 -0.43 -21.63
N ALA A 141 5.91 -1.67 -22.13
CA ALA A 141 5.01 -2.69 -21.61
C ALA A 141 5.70 -4.04 -21.42
N LEU A 142 5.19 -4.83 -20.49
CA LEU A 142 5.62 -6.19 -20.20
C LEU A 142 4.49 -7.14 -20.54
N PHE A 143 4.78 -8.20 -21.29
CA PHE A 143 3.84 -9.30 -21.53
C PHE A 143 4.45 -10.61 -21.02
N GLY A 144 3.59 -11.51 -20.53
CA GLY A 144 4.03 -12.83 -20.07
C GLY A 144 4.44 -13.76 -21.22
N GLU A 145 3.89 -13.53 -22.42
CA GLU A 145 4.09 -14.31 -23.64
C GLU A 145 3.56 -13.49 -24.84
N CYS A 146 3.84 -13.94 -26.07
CA CYS A 146 3.53 -13.21 -27.30
C CYS A 146 2.06 -12.84 -27.51
N GLU A 147 1.14 -13.73 -27.18
CA GLU A 147 -0.31 -13.48 -27.22
C GLU A 147 -0.89 -13.42 -25.80
N GLY A 148 -0.04 -13.08 -24.82
CA GLY A 148 -0.34 -13.14 -23.41
C GLY A 148 -1.05 -11.90 -22.88
N GLN A 149 -1.42 -11.98 -21.59
CA GLN A 149 -1.89 -10.82 -20.87
C GLN A 149 -0.73 -9.83 -20.64
N GLU A 150 -1.02 -8.54 -20.86
CA GLU A 150 -0.16 -7.45 -20.43
C GLU A 150 -0.01 -7.47 -18.90
N LEU A 151 1.22 -7.57 -18.42
CA LEU A 151 1.58 -7.63 -17.01
C LEU A 151 1.65 -6.24 -16.38
N ALA A 152 2.20 -5.29 -17.12
CA ALA A 152 2.35 -3.90 -16.73
C ALA A 152 2.61 -3.03 -17.96
N CYS A 153 2.22 -1.77 -17.90
CA CYS A 153 2.48 -0.81 -18.96
C CYS A 153 2.63 0.61 -18.41
N SER A 154 3.44 1.41 -19.10
CA SER A 154 3.72 2.79 -18.73
C SER A 154 4.05 3.61 -19.98
N ASN A 155 3.45 4.79 -20.08
CA ASN A 155 3.83 5.79 -21.09
C ASN A 155 4.82 6.77 -20.44
N ASN A 156 4.41 7.41 -19.34
CA ASN A 156 5.18 8.48 -18.71
C ASN A 156 5.33 8.25 -17.21
N VAL A 157 6.42 8.76 -16.64
CA VAL A 157 6.64 8.79 -15.19
C VAL A 157 6.68 10.24 -14.72
N GLY A 158 5.64 10.66 -14.00
CA GLY A 158 5.50 12.03 -13.53
C GLY A 158 5.53 13.03 -14.69
N GLN A 159 6.50 13.94 -14.69
CA GLN A 159 6.70 14.93 -15.76
C GLN A 159 7.67 14.46 -16.85
N SER A 160 8.23 13.26 -16.71
CA SER A 160 9.11 12.66 -17.72
C SER A 160 8.28 12.00 -18.82
N VAL A 161 8.73 12.15 -20.07
CA VAL A 161 8.19 11.44 -21.26
C VAL A 161 8.81 10.04 -21.43
N GLN A 162 9.45 9.54 -20.37
CA GLN A 162 10.07 8.23 -20.33
C GLN A 162 9.30 7.37 -19.36
N SER A 163 9.25 6.09 -19.68
CA SER A 163 8.42 5.09 -19.02
C SER A 163 9.21 4.32 -17.96
N GLU A 164 8.49 3.85 -16.96
CA GLU A 164 9.00 2.92 -15.94
C GLU A 164 7.87 1.96 -15.55
N VAL A 165 8.22 0.69 -15.40
CA VAL A 165 7.37 -0.36 -14.85
C VAL A 165 8.14 -1.13 -13.79
N VAL A 166 7.43 -1.54 -12.74
CA VAL A 166 7.98 -2.43 -11.71
C VAL A 166 7.09 -3.66 -11.62
N HIS A 167 7.67 -4.85 -11.71
CA HIS A 167 6.91 -6.10 -11.68
C HIS A 167 7.68 -7.21 -10.99
N LYS A 168 6.97 -8.09 -10.29
CA LYS A 168 7.53 -9.29 -9.65
C LYS A 168 7.61 -10.41 -10.68
N PHE A 169 8.79 -11.00 -10.82
CA PHE A 169 8.99 -12.19 -11.62
C PHE A 169 9.44 -13.35 -10.75
N ILE A 170 9.10 -14.57 -11.15
CA ILE A 170 9.65 -15.80 -10.60
C ILE A 170 10.95 -16.14 -11.34
N GLN A 171 11.92 -16.73 -10.65
CA GLN A 171 13.16 -17.18 -11.28
C GLN A 171 12.90 -18.01 -12.54
N GLY A 172 13.57 -17.64 -13.64
CA GLY A 172 13.45 -18.27 -14.94
C GLY A 172 12.19 -17.89 -15.72
N GLN A 173 11.26 -17.12 -15.13
CA GLN A 173 10.09 -16.64 -15.84
C GLN A 173 10.52 -15.72 -17.01
N GLY A 174 10.01 -16.05 -18.19
CA GLY A 174 10.19 -15.23 -19.39
C GLY A 174 9.19 -14.07 -19.43
N ALA A 175 9.61 -12.96 -20.05
CA ALA A 175 8.78 -11.81 -20.36
C ALA A 175 9.15 -11.25 -21.74
N LEU A 176 8.15 -10.71 -22.42
CA LEU A 176 8.34 -9.89 -23.61
C LEU A 176 8.36 -8.41 -23.19
N LEU A 177 9.49 -7.75 -23.41
CA LEU A 177 9.65 -6.31 -23.17
C LEU A 177 9.29 -5.57 -24.46
N LEU A 178 8.16 -4.89 -24.46
CA LEU A 178 7.73 -4.06 -25.59
C LEU A 178 8.23 -2.63 -25.40
N LEU A 179 9.12 -2.19 -26.30
CA LEU A 179 9.63 -0.83 -26.38
C LEU A 179 9.01 -0.13 -27.57
N ASP A 180 8.28 0.94 -27.32
CA ASP A 180 7.47 1.61 -28.32
C ASP A 180 7.55 3.13 -28.11
N GLY A 181 6.86 3.93 -28.93
CA GLY A 181 6.81 5.38 -28.84
C GLY A 181 5.40 5.95 -28.75
N ALA A 182 5.28 7.08 -28.09
CA ALA A 182 4.00 7.77 -28.01
C ALA A 182 3.68 8.49 -29.35
N VAL A 183 2.51 8.23 -29.91
CA VAL A 183 1.92 9.02 -31.02
C VAL A 183 2.82 9.09 -32.28
N GLY A 184 3.33 7.94 -32.72
CA GLY A 184 4.17 7.79 -33.90
C GLY A 184 5.64 8.17 -33.69
N ASP A 185 6.06 8.43 -32.45
CA ASP A 185 7.45 8.70 -32.12
C ASP A 185 8.29 7.42 -32.17
N SER A 186 9.59 7.55 -32.39
CA SER A 186 10.52 6.42 -32.45
C SER A 186 11.96 6.91 -32.31
N GLY A 187 12.86 6.02 -31.89
CA GLY A 187 14.25 6.38 -31.76
C GLY A 187 15.09 5.37 -31.01
N SER A 188 16.18 5.87 -30.44
CA SER A 188 17.11 5.09 -29.64
C SER A 188 16.60 5.01 -28.21
N THR A 189 16.05 3.86 -27.85
CA THR A 189 15.66 3.52 -26.48
C THR A 189 16.88 3.21 -25.64
N GLN A 190 16.96 3.83 -24.46
CA GLN A 190 17.87 3.43 -23.39
C GLN A 190 17.09 2.60 -22.37
N LEU A 191 17.00 1.29 -22.58
CA LEU A 191 16.36 0.37 -21.65
C LEU A 191 17.32 0.06 -20.50
N ASN A 192 16.90 0.30 -19.26
CA ASN A 192 17.64 -0.07 -18.07
C ASN A 192 16.79 -1.05 -17.26
N ILE A 193 17.44 -2.11 -16.79
CA ILE A 193 16.79 -3.17 -16.01
C ILE A 193 17.59 -3.37 -14.73
N GLU A 194 16.93 -3.17 -13.60
CA GLU A 194 17.51 -3.25 -12.28
C GLU A 194 16.64 -4.13 -11.39
N ARG A 195 17.27 -4.89 -10.49
CA ARG A 195 16.55 -5.60 -9.44
C ARG A 195 16.23 -4.61 -8.32
N VAL A 196 15.03 -4.66 -7.77
CA VAL A 196 14.68 -3.90 -6.57
C VAL A 196 15.57 -4.37 -5.41
N SER A 197 16.29 -3.43 -4.79
CA SER A 197 17.19 -3.73 -3.67
C SER A 197 16.52 -3.56 -2.31
N CYS A 198 15.42 -2.81 -2.25
CA CYS A 198 14.68 -2.52 -1.03
C CYS A 198 13.17 -2.49 -1.30
N PRO A 199 12.36 -3.26 -0.55
CA PRO A 199 12.74 -4.15 0.56
C PRO A 199 13.66 -5.34 0.19
N SER A 200 14.44 -5.81 1.16
CA SER A 200 15.36 -6.96 0.96
C SER A 200 14.78 -8.29 1.45
N ALA A 201 13.57 -8.26 2.03
CA ALA A 201 12.86 -9.42 2.55
C ALA A 201 11.40 -9.39 2.10
N ASP A 202 10.76 -10.56 2.09
CA ASP A 202 9.36 -10.74 1.71
C ASP A 202 8.61 -11.47 2.84
N LEU A 203 7.38 -11.04 3.10
CA LEU A 203 6.46 -11.63 4.07
C LEU A 203 5.28 -12.34 3.39
N GLU A 204 5.33 -12.56 2.07
CA GLU A 204 4.32 -13.32 1.34
C GLU A 204 4.14 -14.72 1.94
N GLY A 205 2.90 -15.07 2.26
CA GLY A 205 2.55 -16.36 2.89
C GLY A 205 2.92 -16.48 4.37
N GLN A 206 3.49 -15.44 4.98
CA GLN A 206 3.83 -15.44 6.41
C GLN A 206 2.56 -15.42 7.29
N SER A 207 2.58 -16.20 8.38
CA SER A 207 1.57 -16.12 9.43
C SER A 207 1.97 -15.09 10.49
N PHE A 208 1.01 -14.27 10.93
CA PHE A 208 1.21 -13.25 11.95
C PHE A 208 0.49 -13.61 13.27
N PRO A 209 1.02 -13.17 14.43
CA PRO A 209 2.24 -12.37 14.60
C PRO A 209 3.54 -13.15 14.34
N VAL A 210 4.62 -12.45 14.00
CA VAL A 210 5.96 -13.03 13.72
C VAL A 210 7.07 -12.23 14.41
N GLN A 211 8.06 -12.93 14.99
CA GLN A 211 9.24 -12.31 15.58
C GLN A 211 10.33 -12.07 14.54
N LEU A 212 10.81 -10.83 14.45
CA LEU A 212 11.79 -10.34 13.49
C LEU A 212 12.86 -9.47 14.20
N SER A 213 13.84 -8.97 13.44
CA SER A 213 14.94 -8.16 13.98
C SER A 213 15.39 -7.09 13.00
N THR A 214 15.65 -5.87 13.50
CA THR A 214 16.37 -4.82 12.78
C THR A 214 17.89 -4.92 12.97
N LEU A 215 18.34 -5.65 14.00
CA LEU A 215 19.77 -5.80 14.30
C LEU A 215 20.56 -6.43 13.14
N GLY A 216 21.62 -5.76 12.72
CA GLY A 216 22.56 -6.14 11.65
C GLY A 216 22.20 -5.62 10.26
N PHE A 217 21.17 -4.77 10.12
CA PHE A 217 20.66 -4.36 8.80
C PHE A 217 21.05 -2.95 8.36
N GLY A 218 21.65 -2.12 9.23
CA GLY A 218 22.07 -0.76 8.88
C GLY A 218 20.94 0.27 9.06
N ASP A 219 21.27 1.54 8.85
CA ASP A 219 20.38 2.71 8.92
C ASP A 219 20.26 3.27 7.49
N ASP A 220 19.28 2.75 6.76
CA ASP A 220 19.02 3.00 5.35
C ASP A 220 17.75 3.87 5.13
N PHE A 221 16.93 4.05 6.17
CA PHE A 221 15.66 4.77 6.12
C PHE A 221 15.59 5.88 7.17
N SER A 222 14.96 6.98 6.77
CA SER A 222 14.45 7.97 7.72
C SER A 222 13.24 8.64 7.08
N GLY A 223 12.26 9.00 7.91
CA GLY A 223 10.99 9.51 7.44
C GLY A 223 10.43 10.61 8.32
N ALA A 224 9.20 11.02 8.01
CA ALA A 224 8.50 12.06 8.75
C ALA A 224 8.31 11.73 10.25
N CYS A 225 8.25 10.45 10.59
CA CYS A 225 8.11 9.97 11.97
C CYS A 225 9.43 9.71 12.71
N GLY A 226 10.59 9.91 12.07
CA GLY A 226 11.91 9.67 12.68
C GLY A 226 12.72 8.60 11.95
N GLY A 227 13.52 7.83 12.71
CA GLY A 227 14.32 6.71 12.21
C GLY A 227 15.82 6.96 12.12
N SER A 228 16.22 8.21 11.87
CA SER A 228 17.63 8.54 11.64
C SER A 228 18.55 8.10 12.78
N GLY A 229 19.55 7.26 12.50
CA GLY A 229 20.55 6.81 13.45
C GLY A 229 20.22 5.51 14.19
N ALA A 230 19.09 4.86 13.90
CA ALA A 230 18.77 3.52 14.35
C ALA A 230 18.82 2.53 13.18
N GLU A 231 19.14 1.27 13.47
CA GLU A 231 19.05 0.25 12.43
C GLU A 231 17.61 -0.10 12.11
N ASP A 232 17.35 -0.30 10.83
CA ASP A 232 16.03 -0.48 10.26
C ASP A 232 15.95 -1.74 9.39
N ARG A 233 14.72 -2.09 9.00
CA ARG A 233 14.49 -3.19 8.06
C ARG A 233 13.15 -3.04 7.34
N ALA A 234 13.19 -3.28 6.04
CA ALA A 234 12.02 -3.24 5.18
C ALA A 234 11.60 -4.64 4.72
N TYR A 235 10.29 -4.82 4.51
CA TYR A 235 9.68 -6.05 4.04
C TYR A 235 8.64 -5.79 2.95
N HIS A 236 8.59 -6.61 1.91
CA HIS A 236 7.44 -6.66 1.02
C HIS A 236 6.27 -7.39 1.68
N TRP A 237 5.06 -6.92 1.45
CA TRP A 237 3.85 -7.63 1.80
C TRP A 237 2.75 -7.34 0.77
N VAL A 238 1.91 -8.35 0.48
CA VAL A 238 0.84 -8.26 -0.52
C VAL A 238 -0.50 -8.48 0.17
N ALA A 239 -1.43 -7.55 -0.01
CA ALA A 239 -2.76 -7.63 0.59
C ALA A 239 -3.54 -8.81 -0.03
N PRO A 240 -3.97 -9.81 0.77
CA PRO A 240 -4.66 -10.99 0.23
C PRO A 240 -6.10 -10.70 -0.20
N ALA A 241 -6.72 -9.65 0.33
CA ALA A 241 -8.08 -9.23 0.05
C ALA A 241 -8.23 -7.72 0.26
N ASP A 242 -9.30 -7.13 -0.29
CA ASP A 242 -9.69 -5.75 0.06
C ASP A 242 -9.98 -5.67 1.56
N GLY A 243 -9.42 -4.66 2.23
CA GLY A 243 -9.66 -4.50 3.67
C GLY A 243 -8.87 -3.37 4.30
N LEU A 244 -9.27 -3.03 5.52
CA LEU A 244 -8.54 -2.08 6.37
C LEU A 244 -7.51 -2.86 7.18
N TYR A 245 -6.24 -2.78 6.79
CA TYR A 245 -5.16 -3.52 7.43
C TYR A 245 -4.43 -2.67 8.46
N TYR A 246 -4.13 -3.27 9.61
CA TYR A 246 -3.16 -2.73 10.55
C TYR A 246 -1.80 -3.40 10.37
N PHE A 247 -0.75 -2.61 10.57
CA PHE A 247 0.65 -3.00 10.58
C PHE A 247 1.20 -2.57 11.93
N ARG A 248 1.32 -3.51 12.85
CA ARG A 248 1.71 -3.23 14.24
C ARG A 248 3.06 -3.86 14.55
N ALA A 249 4.01 -3.04 14.99
CA ALA A 249 5.26 -3.54 15.52
C ALA A 249 5.31 -3.29 17.02
N THR A 250 5.64 -4.33 17.79
CA THR A 250 5.85 -4.25 19.24
C THR A 250 7.22 -4.80 19.62
N SER A 251 7.94 -4.14 20.51
CA SER A 251 9.24 -4.60 21.01
C SER A 251 9.28 -4.60 22.53
N GLU A 252 10.30 -5.24 23.11
CA GLU A 252 10.63 -5.12 24.54
C GLU A 252 11.93 -4.32 24.76
N VAL A 253 12.66 -3.98 23.68
CA VAL A 253 14.05 -3.49 23.79
C VAL A 253 14.28 -2.14 23.11
N PHE A 254 13.39 -1.71 22.22
CA PHE A 254 13.44 -0.40 21.58
C PHE A 254 12.03 0.12 21.28
N LYS A 255 11.92 1.41 20.95
CA LYS A 255 10.66 2.01 20.52
C LYS A 255 10.53 1.92 19.00
N PRO A 256 9.64 1.07 18.47
CA PRO A 256 9.52 0.93 17.03
C PRO A 256 8.86 2.16 16.39
N ILE A 257 9.24 2.40 15.15
CA ILE A 257 8.58 3.24 14.16
C ILE A 257 8.14 2.30 13.03
N VAL A 258 6.89 2.38 12.61
CA VAL A 258 6.36 1.65 11.46
C VAL A 258 6.05 2.66 10.36
N SER A 259 6.54 2.41 9.15
CA SER A 259 6.11 3.12 7.94
C SER A 259 5.57 2.12 6.92
N VAL A 260 4.45 2.46 6.28
CA VAL A 260 3.85 1.68 5.19
C VAL A 260 3.92 2.49 3.92
N VAL A 261 4.50 1.89 2.89
CA VAL A 261 4.78 2.51 1.59
C VAL A 261 3.98 1.76 0.51
N ASP A 262 3.33 2.49 -0.39
CA ASP A 262 2.53 1.97 -1.50
C ASP A 262 3.43 1.59 -2.66
N GLY A 263 3.71 0.30 -2.80
CA GLY A 263 4.57 -0.24 -3.85
C GLY A 263 5.70 -1.12 -3.33
N PRO A 264 6.41 -1.77 -4.27
CA PRO A 264 7.49 -2.70 -3.97
C PRO A 264 8.83 -2.01 -3.67
N ARG A 265 8.95 -0.69 -3.75
CA ARG A 265 10.20 0.00 -3.43
C ARG A 265 10.05 0.81 -2.17
N CYS A 266 11.08 0.81 -1.32
CA CYS A 266 11.13 1.64 -0.12
C CYS A 266 11.04 3.14 -0.40
N SER A 267 11.35 3.56 -1.62
CA SER A 267 11.27 4.95 -2.10
C SER A 267 9.93 5.31 -2.76
N ASP A 268 8.98 4.38 -2.84
CA ASP A 268 7.65 4.67 -3.36
C ASP A 268 6.85 5.54 -2.35
N LEU A 269 5.55 5.74 -2.60
CA LEU A 269 4.72 6.68 -1.85
C LEU A 269 4.46 6.21 -0.42
N VAL A 270 4.88 6.98 0.59
CA VAL A 270 4.56 6.68 2.00
C VAL A 270 3.06 6.88 2.25
N LEU A 271 2.33 5.81 2.55
CA LEU A 271 0.91 5.88 2.94
C LEU A 271 0.73 6.45 4.34
N GLY A 272 1.64 6.12 5.24
CA GLY A 272 1.63 6.60 6.61
C GLY A 272 2.83 6.07 7.39
N CYS A 273 3.15 6.78 8.46
CA CYS A 273 4.08 6.32 9.46
C CYS A 273 3.51 6.54 10.85
N ASN A 274 4.01 5.81 11.84
CA ASN A 274 3.66 6.00 13.23
C ASN A 274 4.86 5.61 14.12
N LEU A 275 5.01 6.31 15.25
CA LEU A 275 6.05 6.04 16.25
C LEU A 275 5.43 5.59 17.57
N ALA A 276 6.15 4.76 18.33
CA ALA A 276 5.69 4.30 19.61
C ALA A 276 5.52 5.45 20.61
N ALA A 277 4.40 5.48 21.32
CA ALA A 277 4.10 6.51 22.29
C ALA A 277 5.04 6.45 23.51
N ALA A 278 5.09 7.52 24.29
CA ALA A 278 5.96 7.59 25.46
C ALA A 278 5.56 6.54 26.51
N GLY A 279 6.46 5.59 26.79
CA GLY A 279 6.21 4.49 27.73
C GLY A 279 5.70 3.20 27.09
N ASP A 280 5.32 3.27 25.81
CA ASP A 280 4.92 2.13 25.00
C ASP A 280 6.06 1.69 24.10
N LEU A 281 6.02 0.42 23.71
CA LEU A 281 6.98 -0.17 22.78
C LEU A 281 6.25 -0.67 21.53
N GLY A 282 5.09 -0.09 21.21
CA GLY A 282 4.26 -0.45 20.08
C GLY A 282 3.98 0.74 19.15
N ALA A 283 4.13 0.55 17.85
CA ALA A 283 3.72 1.49 16.80
C ALA A 283 2.78 0.79 15.82
N GLU A 284 1.84 1.55 15.25
CA GLU A 284 0.85 0.98 14.34
C GLU A 284 0.49 1.93 13.20
N VAL A 285 0.49 1.39 11.97
CA VAL A 285 -0.10 2.04 10.80
C VAL A 285 -1.35 1.28 10.36
N VAL A 286 -2.44 1.97 10.06
CA VAL A 286 -3.68 1.37 9.53
C VAL A 286 -4.08 2.04 8.23
N ARG A 287 -4.27 1.25 7.15
CA ARG A 287 -4.63 1.75 5.81
C ARG A 287 -5.55 0.77 5.08
N PHE A 288 -6.43 1.30 4.23
CA PHE A 288 -7.21 0.46 3.33
C PHE A 288 -6.33 0.01 2.17
N LEU A 289 -6.27 -1.29 1.93
CA LEU A 289 -5.51 -1.87 0.83
C LEU A 289 -6.42 -2.74 -0.03
N ARG A 290 -6.18 -2.74 -1.33
CA ARG A 290 -6.89 -3.58 -2.30
C ARG A 290 -6.24 -4.94 -2.41
N ALA A 291 -7.01 -5.96 -2.76
CA ALA A 291 -6.49 -7.30 -3.03
C ALA A 291 -5.39 -7.25 -4.10
N GLY A 292 -4.24 -7.86 -3.81
CA GLY A 292 -3.06 -7.85 -4.67
C GLY A 292 -2.22 -6.57 -4.60
N GLN A 293 -2.63 -5.55 -3.84
CA GLN A 293 -1.82 -4.36 -3.63
C GLN A 293 -0.56 -4.73 -2.86
N VAL A 294 0.59 -4.33 -3.41
CA VAL A 294 1.91 -4.51 -2.82
C VAL A 294 2.23 -3.30 -1.97
N VAL A 295 2.67 -3.53 -0.74
CA VAL A 295 3.22 -2.49 0.13
C VAL A 295 4.58 -2.89 0.65
N SER A 296 5.39 -1.89 0.95
CA SER A 296 6.64 -2.05 1.69
C SER A 296 6.42 -1.61 3.14
N VAL A 297 6.71 -2.51 4.08
CA VAL A 297 6.59 -2.28 5.52
C VAL A 297 7.99 -2.04 6.08
N LEU A 298 8.26 -0.84 6.58
CA LEU A 298 9.54 -0.43 7.11
C LEU A 298 9.44 -0.35 8.64
N ILE A 299 10.34 -1.03 9.34
CA ILE A 299 10.46 -1.04 10.79
C ILE A 299 11.79 -0.41 11.18
N ASP A 300 11.73 0.56 12.08
CA ASP A 300 12.87 1.39 12.49
C ASP A 300 12.78 1.70 13.99
N GLY A 301 13.81 2.27 14.60
CA GLY A 301 13.86 2.68 16.00
C GLY A 301 13.84 4.18 16.23
N ASP A 302 13.22 4.61 17.32
CA ASP A 302 13.31 6.00 17.81
C ASP A 302 14.67 6.26 18.48
N SER A 303 15.63 6.75 17.69
CA SER A 303 16.98 7.09 18.15
C SER A 303 17.08 8.39 18.97
N SER A 304 15.97 9.03 19.36
CA SER A 304 15.97 10.33 20.05
C SER A 304 16.77 10.37 21.37
N GLY A 305 17.18 9.20 21.89
CA GLY A 305 18.10 9.02 23.02
C GLY A 305 19.60 8.92 22.69
N GLY A 306 20.01 8.95 21.42
CA GLY A 306 21.42 8.82 21.00
C GLY A 306 21.98 7.40 21.06
N SER A 307 21.12 6.39 21.15
CA SER A 307 21.46 4.96 21.00
C SER A 307 20.98 4.43 19.65
N ASN A 308 21.69 3.41 19.14
CA ASN A 308 21.21 2.58 18.04
C ASN A 308 20.06 1.72 18.57
N ASP A 309 18.85 2.24 18.50
CA ASP A 309 17.62 1.63 19.01
C ASP A 309 17.17 0.51 18.06
N ALA A 310 17.89 -0.61 18.10
CA ALA A 310 17.66 -1.76 17.24
C ALA A 310 17.49 -3.04 18.06
N GLY A 311 16.77 -4.02 17.52
CA GLY A 311 16.62 -5.30 18.20
C GLY A 311 15.48 -6.15 17.69
N LEU A 312 15.04 -7.08 18.55
CA LEU A 312 13.90 -7.94 18.28
C LEU A 312 12.59 -7.17 18.41
N PHE A 313 11.67 -7.47 17.52
CA PHE A 313 10.29 -6.99 17.56
C PHE A 313 9.36 -8.09 17.06
N GLU A 314 8.11 -8.02 17.50
CA GLU A 314 6.99 -8.76 16.93
C GLU A 314 6.28 -7.86 15.92
N LEU A 315 6.11 -8.33 14.70
CA LEU A 315 5.27 -7.71 13.68
C LEU A 315 3.96 -8.49 13.61
N ASP A 316 2.85 -7.77 13.72
CA ASP A 316 1.50 -8.29 13.51
C ASP A 316 0.82 -7.51 12.39
N ILE A 317 0.39 -8.22 11.35
CA ILE A 317 -0.37 -7.67 10.23
C ILE A 317 -1.70 -8.38 10.18
N GLY A 318 -2.78 -7.61 10.27
CA GLY A 318 -4.12 -8.17 10.29
C GLY A 318 -5.18 -7.22 9.74
N ILE A 319 -6.36 -7.75 9.48
CA ILE A 319 -7.52 -6.95 9.08
C ILE A 319 -8.18 -6.41 10.35
N ARG A 320 -8.44 -5.12 10.36
CA ARG A 320 -9.28 -4.47 11.36
C ARG A 320 -10.74 -4.63 10.98
N GLU A 321 -11.54 -5.17 11.89
CA GLU A 321 -13.01 -5.12 11.78
C GLU A 321 -13.48 -3.69 12.11
N ALA A 322 -13.36 -2.77 11.16
CA ALA A 322 -13.84 -1.40 11.29
C ALA A 322 -15.17 -1.21 10.52
N PRO A 323 -16.05 -0.29 10.96
CA PRO A 323 -17.14 0.20 10.11
C PRO A 323 -16.55 0.82 8.84
N SER A 324 -17.34 0.85 7.77
CA SER A 324 -16.95 1.38 6.45
C SER A 324 -16.11 2.65 6.57
N CYS A 325 -14.94 2.67 5.90
CA CYS A 325 -14.11 3.86 5.78
C CYS A 325 -14.28 4.42 4.37
N PRO A 326 -14.67 5.71 4.21
CA PRO A 326 -15.06 6.67 5.24
C PRO A 326 -16.44 6.39 5.88
N ALA A 327 -16.65 6.87 7.10
CA ALA A 327 -17.87 6.66 7.87
C ALA A 327 -19.01 7.64 7.51
N GLY A 328 -18.70 8.72 6.79
CA GLY A 328 -19.69 9.69 6.34
C GLY A 328 -19.10 10.71 5.36
N GLU A 329 -19.92 11.67 4.97
CA GLU A 329 -19.55 12.80 4.11
C GLU A 329 -19.48 14.08 4.94
N LEU A 330 -18.49 14.93 4.69
CA LEU A 330 -18.40 16.28 5.23
C LEU A 330 -18.57 17.30 4.11
N THR A 331 -19.60 18.13 4.22
CA THR A 331 -19.79 19.27 3.31
C THR A 331 -18.83 20.40 3.66
N LEU A 332 -18.49 21.26 2.70
CA LEU A 332 -17.64 22.46 2.88
C LEU A 332 -18.34 23.61 3.67
N GLU A 333 -19.19 23.24 4.62
CA GLU A 333 -19.85 24.11 5.58
C GLU A 333 -19.48 23.63 7.00
N THR A 334 -20.00 24.29 8.04
CA THR A 334 -19.79 23.83 9.42
C THR A 334 -20.50 22.49 9.67
N GLY A 335 -19.73 21.45 10.01
CA GLY A 335 -20.23 20.15 10.45
C GLY A 335 -20.12 20.00 11.97
N ILE A 336 -21.17 19.51 12.62
CA ILE A 336 -21.10 19.04 14.01
C ILE A 336 -20.75 17.54 13.97
N ILE A 337 -19.76 17.13 14.76
CA ILE A 337 -19.47 15.72 14.97
C ILE A 337 -20.37 15.24 16.11
N ASP A 338 -21.43 14.51 15.76
CA ASP A 338 -22.48 14.06 16.67
C ASP A 338 -22.23 12.67 17.28
N SER A 339 -21.20 11.97 16.80
CA SER A 339 -20.81 10.63 17.26
C SER A 339 -19.38 10.33 16.84
N PHE A 340 -18.68 9.49 17.59
CA PHE A 340 -17.43 8.85 17.19
C PHE A 340 -17.65 7.35 17.08
N ALA A 341 -16.85 6.66 16.27
CA ALA A 341 -16.79 5.20 16.34
C ALA A 341 -16.33 4.78 17.74
N SER A 342 -16.81 3.63 18.22
CA SER A 342 -16.44 3.13 19.55
C SER A 342 -14.99 2.68 19.65
N GLN A 343 -14.32 2.51 18.50
CA GLN A 343 -12.94 2.05 18.37
C GLN A 343 -12.25 2.87 17.28
N ARG A 344 -10.92 2.87 17.32
CA ARG A 344 -10.07 3.53 16.32
C ARG A 344 -10.18 2.82 14.99
N SER A 345 -10.45 3.55 13.93
CA SER A 345 -10.41 3.04 12.55
C SER A 345 -9.02 3.21 11.96
N LEU A 346 -8.30 4.29 12.25
CA LEU A 346 -7.05 4.67 11.58
C LEU A 346 -5.97 5.22 12.52
N SER A 347 -4.72 5.23 12.07
CA SER A 347 -3.54 5.72 12.83
C SER A 347 -2.91 6.99 12.20
N PRO A 348 -2.70 8.06 12.98
CA PRO A 348 -2.03 9.27 12.50
C PRO A 348 -0.51 9.21 12.66
N SER A 349 0.22 10.04 11.91
CA SER A 349 1.67 10.24 12.11
C SER A 349 2.01 11.11 13.32
N CYS A 350 1.14 12.06 13.68
CA CYS A 350 1.45 13.13 14.64
C CYS A 350 0.85 12.92 16.05
N GLY A 351 0.44 11.71 16.41
CA GLY A 351 -0.15 11.44 17.71
C GLY A 351 -0.13 9.97 18.11
N ALA A 352 -0.14 9.73 19.42
CA ALA A 352 -0.15 8.39 19.98
C ALA A 352 -1.40 7.59 19.58
N VAL A 353 -1.23 6.28 19.44
CA VAL A 353 -2.33 5.35 19.12
C VAL A 353 -3.18 5.02 20.35
N TYR A 354 -2.55 5.10 21.53
CA TYR A 354 -3.10 4.70 22.81
C TYR A 354 -2.95 5.83 23.82
N ASN A 355 -3.94 5.94 24.71
CA ASN A 355 -3.82 6.74 25.92
C ASN A 355 -3.91 5.85 27.14
N TYR A 356 -3.12 6.18 28.16
CA TYR A 356 -3.25 5.55 29.47
C TYR A 356 -4.50 6.11 30.15
N GLY A 357 -5.52 5.27 30.31
CA GLY A 357 -6.66 5.62 31.14
C GLY A 357 -6.21 5.93 32.56
N ALA A 358 -7.02 6.69 33.32
CA ALA A 358 -6.73 7.10 34.71
C ALA A 358 -6.43 5.94 35.69
N PHE A 359 -6.65 4.68 35.27
CA PHE A 359 -6.42 3.46 36.03
C PHE A 359 -5.32 2.55 35.43
N GLY A 360 -4.52 3.04 34.47
CA GLY A 360 -3.35 2.33 33.95
C GLY A 360 -3.62 1.25 32.90
N GLY A 361 -4.74 1.34 32.17
CA GLY A 361 -5.02 0.50 31.00
C GLY A 361 -4.95 1.32 29.71
N GLU A 362 -4.40 0.74 28.65
CA GLU A 362 -4.43 1.32 27.30
C GLU A 362 -5.89 1.42 26.82
N VAL A 363 -6.27 2.62 26.37
CA VAL A 363 -7.52 2.83 25.67
C VAL A 363 -7.20 3.37 24.29
N GLU A 364 -7.73 2.71 23.27
CA GLU A 364 -7.64 3.20 21.89
C GLU A 364 -8.37 4.54 21.77
N ALA A 365 -7.72 5.51 21.13
CA ALA A 365 -8.40 6.76 20.79
C ALA A 365 -9.57 6.47 19.84
N ARG A 366 -10.67 7.21 19.96
CA ARG A 366 -11.81 7.07 19.06
C ARG A 366 -11.62 7.98 17.86
N ASP A 367 -12.12 7.59 16.69
CA ASP A 367 -12.09 8.43 15.51
C ASP A 367 -13.42 8.47 14.76
N LYS A 368 -13.52 9.44 13.86
CA LYS A 368 -14.54 9.48 12.82
C LYS A 368 -13.93 9.96 11.53
N THR A 369 -14.26 9.24 10.45
CA THR A 369 -13.71 9.46 9.12
C THR A 369 -14.78 10.06 8.22
N TYR A 370 -14.40 11.07 7.45
CA TYR A 370 -15.26 11.81 6.55
C TYR A 370 -14.64 11.89 5.17
N ARG A 371 -15.40 11.52 4.14
CA ARG A 371 -15.06 11.93 2.77
C ARG A 371 -15.33 13.42 2.61
N VAL A 372 -14.43 14.10 1.93
CA VAL A 372 -14.61 15.49 1.49
C VAL A 372 -14.11 15.63 0.05
N THR A 373 -14.82 16.44 -0.74
CA THR A 373 -14.42 16.78 -2.11
C THR A 373 -14.07 18.26 -2.16
N ILE A 374 -12.84 18.55 -2.57
CA ILE A 374 -12.36 19.91 -2.84
C ILE A 374 -12.55 20.18 -4.34
N PRO A 375 -13.33 21.20 -4.72
CA PRO A 375 -13.63 21.47 -6.12
C PRO A 375 -12.39 21.91 -6.90
N ALA A 376 -12.40 21.64 -8.21
CA ALA A 376 -11.44 22.19 -9.16
C ALA A 376 -11.57 23.71 -9.22
N ASP A 377 -10.44 24.43 -9.27
CA ASP A 377 -10.44 25.88 -9.06
C ASP A 377 -9.91 26.75 -10.21
N GLY A 378 -9.64 26.16 -11.38
CA GLY A 378 -9.22 26.95 -12.54
C GLY A 378 -7.93 27.73 -12.24
N SER A 379 -7.87 29.01 -12.63
CA SER A 379 -6.70 29.87 -12.39
C SER A 379 -6.59 30.47 -10.97
N CYS A 380 -7.50 30.14 -10.04
CA CYS A 380 -7.47 30.70 -8.68
C CYS A 380 -6.89 29.68 -7.70
N PHE A 381 -5.98 30.13 -6.84
CA PHE A 381 -5.56 29.31 -5.70
C PHE A 381 -6.65 29.36 -4.62
N ARG A 382 -7.25 28.22 -4.28
CA ARG A 382 -8.10 28.10 -3.08
C ARG A 382 -7.55 27.06 -2.12
N SER A 383 -7.67 27.37 -0.84
CA SER A 383 -7.42 26.42 0.23
C SER A 383 -8.59 26.42 1.21
N TYR A 384 -8.85 25.24 1.76
CA TYR A 384 -9.87 24.97 2.75
C TYR A 384 -9.16 24.55 4.03
N GLU A 385 -9.24 25.39 5.06
CA GLU A 385 -8.78 25.04 6.40
C GLU A 385 -9.90 24.32 7.13
N PHE A 386 -9.67 23.08 7.55
CA PHE A 386 -10.57 22.34 8.40
C PHE A 386 -10.05 22.41 9.83
N GLN A 387 -10.81 23.08 10.70
CA GLN A 387 -10.50 23.22 12.11
C GLN A 387 -11.39 22.29 12.93
N ALA A 388 -10.77 21.36 13.64
CA ALA A 388 -11.43 20.55 14.67
C ALA A 388 -11.26 21.23 16.04
N THR A 389 -12.37 21.42 16.76
CA THR A 389 -12.36 21.91 18.14
C THR A 389 -12.98 20.87 19.07
N SER A 390 -12.44 20.75 20.28
CA SER A 390 -13.02 19.91 21.33
C SER A 390 -13.08 20.62 22.68
N ASP A 391 -14.06 20.23 23.50
CA ASP A 391 -14.11 20.54 24.93
C ASP A 391 -13.12 19.69 25.74
N SER A 392 -12.53 18.64 25.15
CA SER A 392 -11.45 17.84 25.75
C SER A 392 -10.11 18.60 25.77
N GLU A 393 -9.15 18.09 26.54
CA GLU A 393 -7.80 18.67 26.61
C GLU A 393 -7.01 18.53 25.30
N GLN A 394 -7.42 17.65 24.40
CA GLN A 394 -6.74 17.40 23.14
C GLN A 394 -7.73 17.06 22.03
N VAL A 395 -7.36 17.41 20.80
CA VAL A 395 -8.05 16.99 19.57
C VAL A 395 -7.01 16.78 18.49
N LEU A 396 -7.16 15.74 17.68
CA LEU A 396 -6.28 15.50 16.55
C LEU A 396 -7.10 15.45 15.27
N ILE A 397 -6.58 16.07 14.21
CA ILE A 397 -7.18 16.03 12.88
C ILE A 397 -6.09 15.79 11.84
N TYR A 398 -6.37 14.90 10.89
CA TYR A 398 -5.48 14.63 9.76
C TYR A 398 -6.29 14.31 8.50
N ALA A 399 -5.62 14.34 7.35
CA ALA A 399 -6.22 14.02 6.07
C ALA A 399 -5.40 12.98 5.32
N LEU A 400 -6.12 12.05 4.70
CA LEU A 400 -5.59 11.11 3.73
C LEU A 400 -6.03 11.56 2.32
N ARG A 401 -5.15 11.42 1.33
CA ARG A 401 -5.51 11.62 -0.07
C ARG A 401 -6.46 10.51 -0.52
N GLY A 402 -7.43 10.85 -1.35
CA GLY A 402 -8.44 9.91 -1.83
C GLY A 402 -9.54 9.65 -0.80
N SER A 403 -10.40 8.69 -1.13
CA SER A 403 -11.74 8.63 -0.54
C SER A 403 -12.13 7.27 0.02
N ASP A 404 -11.17 6.37 0.14
CA ASP A 404 -11.30 5.01 0.66
C ASP A 404 -10.37 4.73 1.85
N CYS A 405 -9.70 5.77 2.38
CA CYS A 405 -8.71 5.66 3.46
C CYS A 405 -7.44 4.87 3.08
N GLY A 406 -7.19 4.67 1.78
CA GLY A 406 -6.00 3.96 1.28
C GLY A 406 -4.83 4.86 0.88
N GLY A 407 -5.05 6.16 0.68
CA GLY A 407 -4.00 7.07 0.22
C GLY A 407 -3.06 7.62 1.30
N GLU A 408 -2.07 8.39 0.85
CA GLU A 408 -1.06 9.04 1.70
C GLU A 408 -1.68 10.00 2.72
N GLU A 409 -1.04 10.09 3.89
CA GLU A 409 -1.35 11.13 4.88
C GLU A 409 -0.69 12.45 4.48
N VAL A 410 -1.51 13.41 4.06
CA VAL A 410 -1.02 14.69 3.52
C VAL A 410 -0.76 15.73 4.60
N GLN A 411 -1.47 15.66 5.72
CA GLN A 411 -1.31 16.58 6.85
C GLN A 411 -1.88 15.98 8.12
N CYS A 412 -1.23 16.24 9.25
CA CYS A 412 -1.68 15.86 10.59
C CYS A 412 -1.42 17.01 11.57
N ALA A 413 -2.39 17.28 12.44
CA ALA A 413 -2.31 18.31 13.45
C ALA A 413 -2.87 17.82 14.80
N LEU A 414 -2.07 17.98 15.85
CA LEU A 414 -2.49 17.78 17.24
C LEU A 414 -2.73 19.15 17.89
N GLY A 415 -3.93 19.33 18.43
CA GLY A 415 -4.34 20.48 19.21
C GLY A 415 -4.37 20.13 20.69
N VAL A 416 -3.79 20.99 21.52
CA VAL A 416 -3.81 20.88 22.98
C VAL A 416 -4.53 22.11 23.56
N GLY A 417 -5.49 21.87 24.46
CA GLY A 417 -6.20 22.91 25.19
C GLY A 417 -5.28 23.62 26.18
N ASP A 418 -5.65 24.84 26.58
CA ASP A 418 -4.87 25.57 27.57
C ASP A 418 -5.09 25.01 29.00
N ALA A 419 -4.08 25.13 29.86
CA ALA A 419 -4.16 24.68 31.25
C ALA A 419 -5.18 25.46 32.12
N THR A 420 -5.89 26.44 31.53
CA THR A 420 -6.90 27.28 32.18
C THR A 420 -8.33 26.91 31.77
N GLY A 421 -8.52 25.84 30.99
CA GLY A 421 -9.82 25.31 30.58
C GLY A 421 -10.29 25.76 29.18
N GLY A 422 -9.37 26.18 28.31
CA GLY A 422 -9.66 26.49 26.90
C GLY A 422 -9.86 25.24 26.05
N GLN A 423 -10.78 25.33 25.07
CA GLN A 423 -11.04 24.27 24.09
C GLN A 423 -9.76 23.92 23.30
N ALA A 424 -9.50 22.63 23.14
CA ALA A 424 -8.45 22.17 22.23
C ALA A 424 -8.86 22.45 20.78
N SER A 425 -7.90 22.90 19.96
CA SER A 425 -8.15 23.18 18.55
C SER A 425 -6.97 22.74 17.70
N ALA A 426 -7.26 22.10 16.57
CA ALA A 426 -6.29 21.68 15.57
C ALA A 426 -6.82 22.00 14.17
N SER A 427 -5.94 22.39 13.25
CA SER A 427 -6.31 22.74 11.88
C SER A 427 -5.43 22.01 10.87
N ILE A 428 -6.05 21.56 9.78
CA ILE A 428 -5.36 21.15 8.54
C ILE A 428 -5.83 22.02 7.37
N SER A 429 -5.02 22.13 6.32
CA SER A 429 -5.31 22.96 5.15
C SER A 429 -5.17 22.14 3.88
N LEU A 430 -6.26 22.00 3.14
CA LEU A 430 -6.31 21.25 1.90
C LEU A 430 -6.55 22.18 0.72
N SER A 431 -5.93 21.90 -0.42
CA SER A 431 -6.09 22.67 -1.65
C SER A 431 -6.10 21.74 -2.85
N ALA A 432 -6.92 22.04 -3.85
CA ALA A 432 -6.80 21.41 -5.16
C ALA A 432 -5.52 21.96 -5.83
N LEU A 433 -4.63 21.06 -6.26
CA LEU A 433 -3.37 21.44 -6.89
C LEU A 433 -3.51 21.65 -8.41
N ASP A 434 -4.64 21.24 -9.00
CA ASP A 434 -4.87 21.19 -10.44
C ASP A 434 -6.30 21.64 -10.82
N ASP A 435 -6.60 21.65 -12.12
CA ASP A 435 -7.94 21.93 -12.68
C ASP A 435 -8.96 20.77 -12.47
N GLU A 436 -8.68 19.86 -11.54
CA GLU A 436 -9.51 18.69 -11.24
C GLU A 436 -9.97 18.68 -9.78
N GLU A 437 -11.17 18.11 -9.55
CA GLU A 437 -11.70 17.92 -8.21
C GLU A 437 -10.85 16.89 -7.47
N GLN A 438 -10.52 17.16 -6.20
CA GLN A 438 -9.72 16.26 -5.38
C GLN A 438 -10.54 15.74 -4.20
N GLU A 439 -10.51 14.42 -3.99
CA GLU A 439 -11.11 13.81 -2.82
C GLU A 439 -10.08 13.58 -1.72
N PHE A 440 -10.52 13.78 -0.47
CA PHE A 440 -9.76 13.47 0.73
C PHE A 440 -10.63 12.74 1.75
N THR A 441 -9.97 12.01 2.63
CA THR A 441 -10.58 11.48 3.84
C THR A 441 -10.05 12.27 5.03
N ILE A 442 -10.91 13.06 5.67
CA ILE A 442 -10.59 13.74 6.92
C ILE A 442 -10.88 12.80 8.08
N VAL A 443 -9.94 12.71 9.01
CA VAL A 443 -10.08 11.91 10.22
C VAL A 443 -9.96 12.84 11.41
N VAL A 444 -10.99 12.85 12.25
CA VAL A 444 -10.95 13.52 13.55
C VAL A 444 -10.83 12.47 14.63
N VAL A 445 -9.84 12.64 15.49
CA VAL A 445 -9.51 11.71 16.57
C VAL A 445 -9.73 12.42 17.90
N ASP A 446 -10.45 11.72 18.76
CA ASP A 446 -10.56 12.02 20.18
C ASP A 446 -9.53 11.16 20.95
N PRO A 447 -8.37 11.72 21.30
CA PRO A 447 -7.37 11.00 22.08
C PRO A 447 -7.85 10.69 23.51
N ALA A 448 -8.76 11.47 24.11
CA ALA A 448 -9.18 11.25 25.49
C ALA A 448 -10.31 10.21 25.59
N ALA A 449 -10.08 9.04 26.18
CA ALA A 449 -11.14 8.03 26.38
C ALA A 449 -11.30 7.64 27.87
N PRO A 450 -12.46 7.13 28.35
CA PRO A 450 -13.86 7.22 27.91
C PRO A 450 -14.79 7.91 28.95
N PHE A 451 -14.24 8.63 29.95
CA PHE A 451 -15.02 9.09 31.12
C PHE A 451 -15.63 10.49 31.02
N ALA A 452 -15.38 11.23 29.94
CA ALA A 452 -16.04 12.50 29.70
C ALA A 452 -17.36 12.26 28.95
N GLY A 453 -18.49 12.63 29.57
CA GLY A 453 -19.79 12.61 28.89
C GLY A 453 -19.78 13.54 27.67
N ALA A 454 -20.68 13.27 26.71
CA ALA A 454 -20.92 14.03 25.46
C ALA A 454 -20.03 15.28 25.27
N GLU A 455 -18.79 15.07 24.85
CA GLU A 455 -17.90 16.15 24.44
C GLU A 455 -18.32 16.60 23.04
N ASN A 456 -18.40 17.91 22.84
CA ASN A 456 -18.80 18.46 21.55
C ASN A 456 -17.56 18.62 20.68
N PHE A 457 -17.56 17.91 19.55
CA PHE A 457 -16.55 18.10 18.52
C PHE A 457 -17.19 18.85 17.35
N THR A 458 -16.53 19.90 16.88
CA THR A 458 -16.98 20.62 15.68
C THR A 458 -15.88 20.68 14.66
N VAL A 459 -16.25 20.51 13.38
CA VAL A 459 -15.35 20.74 12.26
C VAL A 459 -15.89 21.91 11.46
N GLN A 460 -15.09 22.96 11.37
CA GLN A 460 -15.41 24.14 10.58
C GLN A 460 -14.44 24.22 9.41
N SER A 461 -14.97 24.40 8.21
CA SER A 461 -14.17 24.69 7.03
C SER A 461 -14.11 26.21 6.77
N PHE A 462 -12.91 26.77 6.66
CA PHE A 462 -12.67 28.15 6.26
C PHE A 462 -12.08 28.17 4.85
N ARG A 463 -12.68 28.95 3.96
CA ARG A 463 -12.19 29.11 2.59
C ARG A 463 -11.30 30.33 2.47
N TYR A 464 -10.11 30.11 1.93
CA TYR A 464 -9.19 31.16 1.50
C TYR A 464 -9.07 31.10 -0.03
N GLU A 465 -9.12 32.26 -0.67
CA GLU A 465 -9.06 32.36 -2.14
C GLU A 465 -8.17 33.53 -2.55
N ALA A 466 -7.23 33.25 -3.45
CA ALA A 466 -6.36 34.23 -4.09
C ALA A 466 -6.39 34.00 -5.61
N CYS A 467 -6.97 34.94 -6.34
CA CYS A 467 -7.01 34.93 -7.80
C CYS A 467 -6.03 35.97 -8.38
N PRO A 468 -5.40 35.69 -9.54
CA PRO A 468 -4.47 36.59 -10.22
C PRO A 468 -5.08 37.90 -10.73
#